data_AF-A0A415BGP9-F1
#
_entry.id   AF-A0A415BGP9-F1
#
_cell.length_a   1.000
_cell.length_b   1.000
_cell.length_c   1.000
_cell.angle_alpha   90.00
_cell.angle_beta   90.00
_cell.angle_gamma   90.00
#
_symmetry.space_group_name_H-M   'P 1'
#
loop_
_entity.id
_entity.type
_entity.pdbx_description
1 polymer ?
#
loop_
_entity_poly.entity_id
_entity_poly.type
_entity_poly.pdbx_seq_one_letter_code
_entity_poly.pdbx_strand_id
1 'polypeptide(L)'
;MTIVRSNNMRIDKNVVIMNSSLFMVVGGITVEDDVFVAANAQSISNNYYLYDHQILTYKPIRLKRNSWIGAGVAYSAERYGK
;
A
#
# COMPACT_ATOMS: atom_id res chain seq x y z
N MET A 1 4.47 10.92 5.56
CA MET A 1 3.82 9.95 4.65
C MET A 1 3.97 10.45 3.22
N THR A 2 4.36 9.59 2.30
CA THR A 2 4.41 9.88 0.87
C THR A 2 3.40 9.01 0.14
N ILE A 3 2.57 9.61 -0.71
CA ILE A 3 1.55 8.91 -1.48
C ILE A 3 1.77 9.19 -2.97
N VAL A 4 1.89 8.14 -3.77
CA VAL A 4 2.08 8.22 -5.23
C VAL A 4 0.78 7.79 -5.92
N ARG A 5 0.17 8.69 -6.70
CA ARG A 5 -1.14 8.51 -7.37
C ARG A 5 -2.29 8.28 -6.37
N SER A 6 -2.52 9.26 -5.50
CA SER A 6 -3.45 9.21 -4.36
C SER A 6 -4.93 8.96 -4.69
N ASN A 7 -5.36 9.09 -5.95
CA ASN A 7 -6.78 8.98 -6.33
C ASN A 7 -7.46 7.66 -5.93
N ASN A 8 -6.68 6.58 -5.73
CA ASN A 8 -7.20 5.25 -5.34
C ASN A 8 -6.89 4.89 -3.88
N MET A 9 -6.59 5.88 -3.03
CA MET A 9 -6.36 5.66 -1.60
C MET A 9 -7.64 5.93 -0.81
N ARG A 10 -7.95 5.03 0.12
CA ARG A 10 -9.00 5.23 1.13
C ARG A 10 -8.40 5.03 2.51
N ILE A 11 -8.59 6.01 3.39
CA ILE A 11 -8.21 5.95 4.80
C ILE A 11 -9.48 6.15 5.61
N ASP A 12 -9.83 5.17 6.43
CA ASP A 12 -11.01 5.21 7.30
C ASP A 12 -10.66 5.88 8.66
N LYS A 13 -11.40 5.58 9.74
CA LYS A 13 -11.33 6.35 11.00
C LYS A 13 -10.20 5.87 11.91
N ASN A 14 -9.71 6.76 12.77
CA ASN A 14 -8.72 6.44 13.82
C ASN A 14 -7.43 5.78 13.30
N VAL A 15 -7.04 6.11 12.07
CA VAL A 15 -5.82 5.59 11.46
C VAL A 15 -4.63 6.44 11.90
N VAL A 16 -3.54 5.78 12.29
CA VAL A 16 -2.25 6.43 12.53
C VAL A 16 -1.24 5.94 11.52
N ILE A 17 -0.57 6.86 10.82
CA ILE A 17 0.52 6.56 9.89
C ILE A 17 1.72 7.38 10.32
N MET A 18 2.76 6.70 10.79
CA MET A 18 3.98 7.35 11.26
C MET A 18 4.86 7.82 10.09
N ASN A 19 5.91 8.57 10.44
CA ASN A 19 6.78 9.25 9.49
C ASN A 19 7.44 8.30 8.50
N SER A 20 7.77 8.85 7.32
CA SER A 20 8.52 8.17 6.26
C SER A 20 7.87 6.92 5.64
N SER A 21 6.59 6.65 5.93
CA SER A 21 5.85 5.59 5.26
C SER A 21 5.47 5.95 3.81
N LEU A 22 5.59 4.99 2.89
CA LEU A 22 5.35 5.12 1.45
C LEU A 22 4.12 4.30 1.02
N PHE A 23 3.26 4.92 0.21
CA PHE A 23 2.11 4.28 -0.42
C PHE A 23 2.13 4.51 -1.93
N MET A 24 2.32 3.45 -2.72
CA MET A 24 2.17 3.50 -4.17
C MET A 24 0.82 2.89 -4.55
N VAL A 25 -0.10 3.71 -5.06
CA VAL A 25 -1.54 3.43 -4.94
C VAL A 25 -2.24 3.09 -6.26
N VAL A 26 -1.54 2.77 -7.35
CA VAL A 26 -2.19 2.52 -8.66
C VAL A 26 -3.29 1.44 -8.55
N GLY A 27 -3.01 0.31 -7.89
CA GLY A 27 -3.96 -0.79 -7.70
C GLY A 27 -5.01 -0.55 -6.61
N GLY A 28 -4.93 0.59 -5.92
CA GLY A 28 -5.76 0.92 -4.77
C GLY A 28 -5.19 0.43 -3.44
N ILE A 29 -5.34 1.26 -2.40
CA ILE A 29 -4.99 0.90 -1.02
C ILE A 29 -6.12 1.37 -0.12
N THR A 30 -6.71 0.44 0.63
CA THR A 30 -7.68 0.74 1.69
C THR A 30 -7.05 0.51 3.05
N VAL A 31 -7.09 1.51 3.91
CA VAL A 31 -6.69 1.45 5.31
C VAL A 31 -7.96 1.57 6.14
N GLU A 32 -8.39 0.45 6.74
CA GLU A 32 -9.62 0.37 7.54
C GLU A 32 -9.49 1.07 8.90
N ASP A 33 -10.58 1.10 9.65
CA ASP A 33 -10.64 1.73 10.97
C ASP A 33 -9.57 1.19 11.94
N ASP A 34 -9.07 2.04 12.82
CA ASP A 34 -8.21 1.65 13.95
C ASP A 34 -6.91 0.94 13.52
N VAL A 35 -6.43 1.23 12.29
CA VAL A 35 -5.14 0.72 11.79
C VAL A 35 -4.00 1.64 12.22
N PHE A 36 -2.89 1.03 12.60
CA PHE A 36 -1.68 1.75 12.94
C PHE A 36 -0.50 1.26 12.11
N VAL A 37 0.11 2.19 11.37
CA VAL A 37 1.27 1.97 10.51
C VAL A 37 2.48 2.65 11.13
N ALA A 38 3.43 1.87 11.60
CA ALA A 38 4.66 2.38 12.21
C ALA A 38 5.60 3.00 11.17
N ALA A 39 6.68 3.64 11.65
CA ALA A 39 7.55 4.45 10.82
C ALA A 39 8.24 3.63 9.72
N ASN A 40 8.50 4.27 8.58
CA ASN A 40 9.21 3.68 7.42
C ASN A 40 8.51 2.46 6.78
N ALA A 41 7.20 2.24 7.00
CA ALA A 41 6.49 1.13 6.37
C ALA A 41 6.12 1.46 4.90
N GLN A 42 6.12 0.45 4.02
CA GLN A 42 5.87 0.62 2.59
C GLN A 42 4.77 -0.31 2.09
N SER A 43 3.72 0.26 1.48
CA SER A 43 2.61 -0.45 0.84
C SER A 43 2.59 -0.15 -0.66
N ILE A 44 2.86 -1.17 -1.48
CA ILE A 44 3.05 -0.98 -2.93
C ILE A 44 2.00 -1.80 -3.70
N SER A 45 0.98 -1.15 -4.25
CA SER A 45 -0.09 -1.84 -4.99
C SER A 45 0.17 -1.98 -6.49
N ASN A 46 1.36 -1.57 -6.96
CA ASN A 46 1.78 -1.72 -8.35
C ASN A 46 3.18 -2.27 -8.50
N ASN A 47 3.38 -3.08 -9.54
CA ASN A 47 4.67 -3.59 -9.96
C ASN A 47 4.71 -3.69 -11.48
N TYR A 48 5.84 -4.10 -12.04
CA TYR A 48 5.99 -4.37 -13.47
C TYR A 48 5.90 -5.86 -13.75
N TYR A 49 5.40 -6.20 -14.94
CA TYR A 49 5.40 -7.60 -15.38
C TYR A 49 6.84 -8.09 -15.55
N LEU A 50 7.15 -9.25 -14.97
CA LEU A 50 8.52 -9.77 -14.88
C LEU A 50 9.23 -9.90 -16.24
N TYR A 51 8.49 -10.17 -17.31
CA TYR A 51 9.06 -10.38 -18.64
C TYR A 51 8.90 -9.17 -19.59
N ASP A 52 8.16 -8.14 -19.18
CA ASP A 52 7.96 -6.91 -19.94
C ASP A 52 7.73 -5.73 -18.99
N HIS A 53 8.79 -4.97 -18.73
CA HIS A 53 8.75 -3.83 -17.81
C HIS A 53 7.96 -2.63 -18.35
N GLN A 54 7.43 -2.67 -19.58
CA GLN A 54 6.49 -1.66 -20.06
C GLN A 54 5.07 -1.90 -19.56
N ILE A 55 4.77 -3.12 -19.11
CA ILE A 55 3.44 -3.50 -18.62
C ILE A 55 3.37 -3.30 -17.10
N LEU A 56 2.58 -2.32 -16.69
CA LEU A 56 2.25 -2.09 -15.28
C LEU A 56 1.20 -3.10 -14.80
N THR A 57 1.54 -3.88 -13.78
CA THR A 57 0.63 -4.79 -13.08
C THR A 57 0.27 -4.21 -11.71
N TYR A 58 -0.91 -4.55 -11.21
CA TYR A 58 -1.35 -4.02 -9.91
C TYR A 58 -2.40 -4.91 -9.28
N LYS A 59 -2.47 -4.86 -7.94
CA LYS A 59 -3.47 -5.56 -7.14
C LYS A 59 -3.80 -4.72 -5.90
N PRO A 60 -5.08 -4.61 -5.50
CA PRO A 60 -5.44 -3.82 -4.34
C PRO A 60 -4.83 -4.37 -3.04
N ILE A 61 -4.44 -3.46 -2.16
CA ILE A 61 -4.03 -3.76 -0.77
C ILE A 61 -5.13 -3.31 0.17
N ARG A 62 -5.40 -4.12 1.20
CA ARG A 62 -6.37 -3.79 2.25
C ARG A 62 -5.76 -4.06 3.63
N LEU A 63 -5.47 -2.99 4.36
CA LEU A 63 -5.05 -3.06 5.76
C LEU A 63 -6.31 -3.17 6.61
N LYS A 64 -6.44 -4.28 7.33
CA LYS A 64 -7.67 -4.66 8.02
C LYS A 64 -7.84 -3.93 9.34
N ARG A 65 -9.08 -3.75 9.76
CA ARG A 65 -9.45 -3.09 11.01
C ARG A 65 -8.65 -3.67 12.18
N ASN A 66 -8.18 -2.80 13.08
CA ASN A 66 -7.35 -3.17 14.24
C ASN A 66 -6.01 -3.85 13.89
N SER A 67 -5.45 -3.61 12.69
CA SER A 67 -4.13 -4.16 12.32
C SER A 67 -2.99 -3.21 12.67
N TRP A 68 -1.86 -3.80 13.04
CA TRP A 68 -0.59 -3.12 13.31
C TRP A 68 0.45 -3.50 12.25
N ILE A 69 0.91 -2.52 11.49
CA ILE A 69 2.01 -2.68 10.55
C ILE A 69 3.30 -2.21 11.23
N GLY A 70 4.24 -3.14 11.41
CA GLY A 70 5.52 -2.90 12.07
C GLY A 70 6.43 -1.92 11.32
N ALA A 71 7.40 -1.34 12.04
CA ALA A 71 8.31 -0.36 11.48
C ALA A 71 9.22 -0.99 10.40
N GLY A 72 9.46 -0.26 9.31
CA GLY A 72 10.33 -0.71 8.22
C GLY A 72 9.80 -1.86 7.37
N VAL A 73 8.58 -2.36 7.64
CA VAL A 73 7.96 -3.42 6.85
C VAL A 73 7.66 -2.90 5.45
N ALA A 74 8.04 -3.68 4.44
CA ALA A 74 7.66 -3.43 3.05
C ALA A 74 6.90 -4.64 2.49
N TYR A 75 5.79 -4.40 1.82
CA TYR A 75 5.07 -5.41 1.05
C TYR A 75 4.52 -4.84 -0.25
N SER A 76 4.52 -5.67 -1.28
CA SER A 76 3.91 -5.41 -2.58
C SER A 76 2.74 -6.37 -2.81
N ALA A 77 1.69 -5.88 -3.46
CA ALA A 77 0.66 -6.73 -4.02
C ALA A 77 0.93 -6.93 -5.51
N GLU A 78 1.21 -8.17 -5.87
CA GLU A 78 1.60 -8.54 -7.22
C GLU A 78 0.55 -9.45 -7.86
N ARG A 79 0.40 -9.32 -9.18
CA ARG A 79 -0.34 -10.26 -10.00
C ARG A 79 0.64 -10.94 -10.94
N TYR A 80 0.93 -12.21 -10.68
CA TYR A 80 1.66 -13.07 -11.61
C TYR A 80 0.67 -13.75 -12.56
N GLY A 81 0.84 -13.53 -13.85
CA GLY A 81 -0.03 -14.10 -14.88
C GLY A 81 -1.27 -13.26 -15.18
N LYS A 82 -1.67 -13.28 -16.45
CA LYS A 82 -2.77 -12.51 -17.03
C LYS A 82 -4.08 -12.59 -16.23
#